data_AF-A0A399ZUB3-F1
#
_entry.id   AF-A0A399ZUB3-F1
#
_cell.length_a   1.000
_cell.length_b   1.000
_cell.length_c   1.000
_cell.angle_alpha   90.00
_cell.angle_beta   90.00
_cell.angle_gamma   90.00
#
_symmetry.space_group_name_H-M   'P 1'
#
loop_
_entity.id
_entity.type
_entity.pdbx_description
1 polymer ?
#
loop_
_entity_poly.entity_id
_entity_poly.type
_entity_poly.pdbx_seq_one_letter_code
_entity_poly.pdbx_strand_id
1 'polypeptide(L)' 'MKRPIFDQEHQMFRETVRAFIEKEVTPYHPQWEKDGMVSREVWKKAGAMGFLCFDAPEEYGGAN' A
#
# COMPACT_ATOMS: atom_id res chain seq x y z
N MET A 1 11.13 3.94 -21.40
CA MET A 1 9.95 4.00 -22.29
C MET A 1 8.68 3.98 -21.44
N LYS A 2 7.68 4.84 -21.70
CA LYS A 2 6.42 4.85 -20.95
C LYS A 2 5.61 3.60 -21.29
N ARG A 3 5.13 2.87 -20.27
CA ARG A 3 4.29 1.68 -20.49
C ARG A 3 2.86 2.13 -20.83
N PRO A 4 2.22 1.59 -21.89
CA PRO A 4 0.90 2.05 -22.34
C PRO A 4 -0.24 1.63 -21.40
N ILE A 5 -0.01 0.64 -20.53
CA ILE A 5 -1.01 0.12 -19.59
C ILE A 5 -1.23 1.00 -18.35
N PHE A 6 -0.53 2.13 -18.20
CA PHE A 6 -0.65 3.02 -17.05
C PHE A 6 -1.11 4.41 -17.50
N ASP A 7 -2.26 4.83 -17.00
CA ASP A 7 -2.77 6.19 -17.12
C ASP A 7 -2.31 7.08 -15.94
N GLN A 8 -2.95 8.24 -15.79
CA GLN A 8 -2.68 9.24 -14.76
C GLN A 8 -3.11 8.77 -13.37
N GLU A 9 -4.24 8.08 -13.23
CA GLU A 9 -4.73 7.58 -11.94
C GLU A 9 -3.74 6.58 -11.35
N HIS A 10 -3.19 5.70 -12.21
CA HIS A 10 -2.12 4.79 -11.81
C HIS A 10 -0.85 5.51 -11.34
N GLN A 11 -0.50 6.68 -11.92
CA GLN A 11 0.65 7.46 -11.45
C GLN A 11 0.37 8.09 -10.09
N MET A 12 -0.80 8.69 -9.92
CA MET A 12 -1.20 9.32 -8.66
C MET A 12 -1.23 8.28 -7.54
N PHE A 13 -1.85 7.13 -7.78
CA PHE A 13 -1.88 6.03 -6.82
C PHE A 13 -0.47 5.55 -6.47
N ARG A 14 0.42 5.40 -7.45
CA ARG A 14 1.83 5.03 -7.21
C ARG A 14 2.55 6.05 -6.32
N GLU A 15 2.32 7.34 -6.52
CA GLU A 15 2.91 8.39 -5.69
C GLU A 15 2.38 8.33 -4.25
N THR A 16 1.07 8.11 -4.08
CA THR A 16 0.47 7.94 -2.75
C THR A 16 1.04 6.72 -2.02
N VAL A 17 1.13 5.56 -2.68
CA VAL A 17 1.71 4.34 -2.08
C VAL A 17 3.19 4.52 -1.77
N ARG A 18 3.96 5.19 -2.64
CA ARG A 18 5.37 5.49 -2.38
C ARG A 18 5.54 6.31 -1.11
N ALA A 19 4.76 7.39 -0.96
CA ALA A 19 4.81 8.24 0.22
C ALA A 19 4.42 7.47 1.50
N PHE A 20 3.47 6.54 1.41
CA PHE A 20 3.14 5.64 2.53
C PHE A 20 4.31 4.73 2.87
N ILE A 21 4.93 4.08 1.90
CA ILE A 21 6.08 3.19 2.13
C ILE A 21 7.24 3.97 2.79
N GLU A 22 7.57 5.14 2.27
CA GLU A 22 8.66 5.98 2.81
C GLU A 22 8.44 6.37 4.28
N LYS A 23 7.19 6.59 4.69
CA LYS A 23 6.85 7.03 6.06
C LYS A 23 6.57 5.88 7.02
N GLU A 24 5.88 4.85 6.54
CA GLU A 24 5.23 3.83 7.40
C GLU A 24 5.87 2.44 7.28
N VAL A 25 6.73 2.21 6.28
CA VAL A 25 7.38 0.92 6.02
C VAL A 25 8.89 1.03 6.17
N THR A 26 9.54 1.86 5.34
CA THR A 26 11.00 1.93 5.22
C THR A 26 11.73 2.15 6.56
N PRO A 27 11.28 3.06 7.46
CA PRO A 27 11.98 3.28 8.73
C PRO A 27 11.95 2.08 9.69
N TYR A 28 10.97 1.18 9.54
CA TYR A 28 10.70 0.10 10.47
C TYR A 28 11.10 -1.28 9.92
N HIS A 29 11.25 -1.40 8.60
CA HIS A 29 11.57 -2.65 7.91
C HIS A 29 12.78 -3.41 8.49
N PRO A 30 13.93 -2.77 8.81
CA PRO A 30 15.09 -3.49 9.35
C PRO A 30 14.79 -4.22 10.67
N GLN A 31 13.91 -3.65 11.50
CA GLN A 31 13.50 -4.28 12.75
C GLN A 31 12.58 -5.48 12.49
N TRP A 32 11.65 -5.37 11.54
CA TRP A 32 10.78 -6.47 11.14
C TRP A 32 11.54 -7.64 10.55
N GLU A 33 12.60 -7.38 9.79
CA GLU A 33 13.50 -8.41 9.28
C GLU A 33 14.20 -9.16 10.42
N LYS A 34 14.71 -8.42 11.42
CA LYS A 34 15.32 -9.01 12.62
C LYS A 34 14.33 -9.85 13.43
N ASP A 35 13.10 -9.37 13.55
CA ASP A 35 12.04 -10.05 14.30
C ASP A 35 11.39 -11.19 13.50
N GLY A 36 11.66 -11.28 12.20
CA GLY A 36 11.05 -12.25 11.29
C GLY A 36 9.56 -12.01 11.04
N MET A 37 9.04 -10.82 11.33
CA MET A 37 7.61 -10.50 11.27
C MET A 37 7.37 -9.02 10.97
N VAL A 38 6.52 -8.75 9.98
CA VAL A 38 6.02 -7.41 9.69
C VAL A 38 4.99 -6.99 10.74
N SER A 39 5.08 -5.76 11.23
CA SER A 39 4.14 -5.23 12.23
C SER A 39 2.69 -5.29 11.76
N ARG A 40 1.77 -5.73 12.63
CA ARG A 40 0.33 -5.69 12.35
C ARG A 40 -0.20 -4.28 12.13
N GLU A 41 0.45 -3.28 12.72
CA GLU A 41 0.00 -1.89 12.64
C GLU A 41 0.16 -1.31 11.24
N VAL A 42 1.21 -1.68 10.48
CA VAL A 42 1.35 -1.21 9.10
C VAL A 42 0.25 -1.75 8.20
N TRP A 43 -0.18 -3.00 8.43
CA TRP A 43 -1.30 -3.61 7.73
C TRP A 43 -2.63 -2.91 8.03
N LYS A 44 -2.89 -2.56 9.31
CA LYS A 44 -4.08 -1.78 9.68
C LYS A 44 -4.09 -0.41 9.02
N LYS A 45 -2.94 0.30 9.01
CA LYS A 45 -2.81 1.60 8.35
C LYS A 45 -3.04 1.49 6.84
N ALA A 46 -2.44 0.49 6.19
CA ALA A 46 -2.66 0.22 4.77
C ALA A 46 -4.14 -0.04 4.47
N GLY A 47 -4.81 -0.87 5.26
CA GLY A 47 -6.25 -1.14 5.10
C GLY A 47 -7.11 0.12 5.27
N ALA A 48 -6.82 0.97 6.27
CA ALA A 48 -7.54 2.23 6.48
C ALA A 48 -7.35 3.25 5.33
N MET A 49 -6.24 3.15 4.59
CA MET A 49 -5.97 3.94 3.39
C MET A 49 -6.55 3.31 2.12
N GLY A 50 -7.26 2.18 2.23
CA GLY A 50 -7.79 1.45 1.09
C GLY A 50 -6.74 0.67 0.30
N PHE A 51 -5.53 0.46 0.83
CA PHE A 51 -4.41 -0.16 0.10
C PHE A 51 -4.46 -1.68 -0.03
N LEU A 52 -5.49 -2.32 0.51
CA LEU A 52 -5.62 -3.77 0.57
C LEU A 52 -6.93 -4.18 -0.09
N CYS A 53 -6.89 -5.29 -0.83
CA CYS A 53 -8.08 -5.91 -1.41
C CYS A 53 -8.93 -4.97 -2.29
N PHE A 54 -8.29 -4.12 -3.10
CA PHE A 54 -8.97 -3.15 -3.97
C PHE A 54 -10.08 -3.76 -4.85
N ASP A 55 -9.83 -4.94 -5.42
CA ASP A 55 -10.75 -5.62 -6.33
C ASP A 55 -11.85 -6.43 -5.61
N ALA A 56 -11.91 -6.36 -4.27
CA ALA A 56 -13.02 -6.96 -3.54
C ALA A 56 -14.31 -6.16 -3.81
N PRO A 57 -15.49 -6.82 -3.80
CA PRO A 57 -16.77 -6.12 -3.83
C PRO A 57 -16.89 -5.04 -2.74
N GLU A 58 -17.55 -3.93 -3.06
CA GLU A 58 -17.83 -2.84 -2.11
C GLU A 58 -18.54 -3.32 -0.83
N GLU A 59 -19.40 -4.34 -0.91
CA GLU A 59 -20.09 -4.94 0.26
C GLU A 59 -19.12 -5.52 1.30
N TYR A 60 -17.88 -5.82 0.90
CA TYR A 60 -16.79 -6.28 1.77
C TYR A 60 -15.75 -5.18 2.07
N GLY A 61 -15.99 -3.95 1.62
CA GLY A 61 -15.11 -2.80 1.83
C GLY A 61 -13.98 -2.65 0.81
N GLY A 62 -14.12 -3.25 -0.38
CA GLY A 62 -13.23 -2.95 -1.51
C GLY A 62 -13.46 -1.55 -2.09
N ALA A 63 -12.60 -1.15 -3.02
CA ALA A 63 -12.54 0.23 -3.52
C ALA A 63 -13.09 0.41 -4.95
N ASN A 64 -13.51 -0.69 -5.59
CA ASN A 64 -13.98 -0.75 -6.98
C ASN A 64 -15.38 -1.35 -7.10
#